data_AF-A0A2P4P7I6-F1
#
_entry.id   AF-A0A2P4P7I6-F1
#
_cell.length_a   1.000
_cell.length_b   1.000
_cell.length_c   1.000
_cell.angle_alpha   90.00
_cell.angle_beta   90.00
_cell.angle_gamma   90.00
#
_symmetry.space_group_name_H-M   'P 1'
#
loop_
_entity.id
_entity.type
_entity.pdbx_description
1 polymer ?
#
loop_
_entity_poly.entity_id
_entity_poly.type
_entity_poly.pdbx_seq_one_letter_code
_entity_poly.pdbx_strand_id
1 'polypeptide(L)'
;MDLRKYLQQKHSQLTWKERIKIISEIINALYRIVKENAIHRDLHSGNILYLRVLDCWLIGDLGFCGPADKSSKCIYGNLPYIAPELIAGSEHTFASDIYSIAMLMWEVSSGQPPFINYEHDYSLAMKIINGMRPKIVPETPLEYKLLMKQCWDADPLKRPNIKTLRKQIKEIYLSYQNMENELLQPIVYKPNGLETNSTNSRLISSNIHRFENLPEPKNATEGIVSYYLL
;
A
#
# COMPACT_ATOMS: atom_id res chain seq x y z
N MET A 1 6.22 10.07 14.97
CA MET A 1 5.00 10.30 14.17
C MET A 1 4.94 9.22 13.11
N ASP A 2 3.80 8.57 12.96
CA ASP A 2 3.58 7.57 11.91
C ASP A 2 3.21 8.23 10.56
N LEU A 3 3.34 7.48 9.47
CA LEU A 3 3.07 7.95 8.11
C LEU A 3 1.62 8.39 7.94
N ARG A 4 0.67 7.69 8.56
CA ARG A 4 -0.75 8.05 8.47
C ARG A 4 -1.01 9.46 8.99
N LYS A 5 -0.54 9.76 10.20
CA LYS A 5 -0.67 11.10 10.80
C LYS A 5 0.06 12.16 9.98
N TYR A 6 1.23 11.82 9.44
CA TYR A 6 1.98 12.74 8.60
C TYR A 6 1.21 13.11 7.33
N LEU A 7 0.66 12.13 6.62
CA LEU A 7 -0.13 12.37 5.40
C LEU A 7 -1.37 13.21 5.71
N GLN A 8 -2.10 12.91 6.79
CA GLN A 8 -3.24 13.72 7.22
C GLN A 8 -2.89 15.20 7.44
N GLN A 9 -1.68 15.50 7.91
CA GLN A 9 -1.24 16.86 8.21
C GLN A 9 -0.58 17.57 7.02
N LYS A 10 0.08 16.82 6.13
CA LYS A 10 1.04 17.37 5.17
C LYS A 10 0.77 17.00 3.70
N HIS A 11 -0.17 16.10 3.40
CA HIS A 11 -0.33 15.54 2.04
C HIS A 11 -0.49 16.58 0.93
N SER A 12 -1.24 17.66 1.16
CA SER A 12 -1.44 18.75 0.19
C SER A 12 -0.17 19.59 -0.07
N GLN A 13 0.80 19.53 0.84
CA GLN A 13 2.10 20.22 0.72
C GLN A 13 3.15 19.34 0.02
N LEU A 14 2.91 18.04 -0.09
CA LEU A 14 3.89 17.10 -0.66
C LEU A 14 3.89 17.14 -2.18
N THR A 15 5.06 17.42 -2.74
CA THR A 15 5.37 17.22 -4.16
C THR A 15 5.44 15.73 -4.51
N TRP A 16 5.36 15.39 -5.80
CA TRP A 16 5.55 14.01 -6.24
C TRP A 16 6.94 13.47 -5.93
N LYS A 17 7.98 14.31 -6.00
CA LYS A 17 9.34 13.95 -5.60
C LYS A 17 9.40 13.49 -4.14
N GLU A 18 8.75 14.22 -3.23
CA GLU A 18 8.70 13.86 -1.80
C GLU A 18 7.87 12.58 -1.58
N ARG A 19 6.72 12.45 -2.25
CA ARG A 19 5.89 11.22 -2.20
C ARG A 19 6.68 9.99 -2.64
N ILE A 20 7.43 10.10 -3.73
CA ILE A 20 8.28 9.02 -4.25
C ILE A 20 9.46 8.76 -3.30
N LYS A 21 10.05 9.80 -2.69
CA LYS A 21 11.11 9.65 -1.65
C LYS A 21 10.61 8.80 -0.49
N ILE A 22 9.41 9.08 0.04
CA ILE A 22 8.78 8.31 1.13
C ILE A 22 8.73 6.81 0.77
N ILE A 23 8.17 6.48 -0.39
CA ILE A 23 8.04 5.08 -0.84
C ILE A 23 9.39 4.43 -1.09
N SER A 24 10.34 5.15 -1.69
CA SER A 24 11.70 4.67 -1.92
C SER A 24 12.38 4.29 -0.60
N GLU A 25 12.25 5.12 0.45
CA GLU A 25 12.79 4.85 1.77
C GLU A 25 12.14 3.64 2.45
N ILE A 26 10.81 3.51 2.37
CA ILE A 26 10.08 2.33 2.88
C ILE A 26 10.55 1.05 2.17
N ILE A 27 10.68 1.07 0.83
CA ILE A 27 11.18 -0.08 0.05
C ILE A 27 12.62 -0.41 0.42
N ASN A 28 13.47 0.59 0.66
CA ASN A 28 14.85 0.37 1.13
C ASN A 28 14.87 -0.25 2.54
N ALA A 29 13.97 0.16 3.43
CA ALA A 29 13.82 -0.45 4.75
C ALA A 29 13.33 -1.90 4.65
N LEU A 30 12.31 -2.18 3.82
CA LEU A 30 11.82 -3.54 3.59
C LEU A 30 12.90 -4.44 2.97
N TYR A 31 13.71 -3.91 2.05
CA TYR A 31 14.87 -4.62 1.50
C TYR A 31 15.83 -5.11 2.58
N ARG A 32 16.04 -4.34 3.65
CA ARG A 32 16.89 -4.77 4.76
C ARG A 32 16.26 -5.93 5.52
N ILE A 33 14.95 -5.90 5.75
CA ILE A 33 14.22 -7.01 6.40
C ILE A 33 14.31 -8.29 5.55
N VAL A 34 14.07 -8.19 4.24
CA VAL A 34 14.19 -9.34 3.33
C VAL A 34 15.61 -9.89 3.26
N LYS A 35 16.64 -9.04 3.39
CA LYS A 35 18.04 -9.47 3.44
C LYS A 35 18.35 -10.36 4.66
N GLU A 36 17.64 -10.14 5.76
CA GLU A 36 17.68 -10.99 6.95
C GLU A 36 16.76 -12.23 6.84
N ASN A 37 16.25 -12.54 5.63
CA ASN A 37 15.33 -13.64 5.34
C ASN A 37 14.03 -13.59 6.17
N ALA A 38 13.56 -12.38 6.48
CA ALA A 38 12.38 -12.15 7.30
C ALA A 38 11.23 -11.50 6.50
N ILE A 39 10.00 -11.83 6.87
CA ILE A 39 8.76 -11.24 6.35
C ILE A 39 8.18 -10.36 7.46
N HIS A 40 7.76 -9.13 7.14
CA HIS A 40 7.19 -8.19 8.10
C HIS A 40 5.78 -8.59 8.56
N ARG A 41 4.94 -9.05 7.63
CA ARG A 41 3.57 -9.58 7.84
C ARG A 41 2.50 -8.56 8.22
N ASP A 42 2.88 -7.42 8.80
CA ASP A 42 1.93 -6.36 9.20
C ASP A 42 2.33 -4.96 8.71
N LEU A 43 2.64 -4.86 7.41
CA LEU A 43 3.11 -3.59 6.86
C LEU A 43 1.92 -2.67 6.54
N HIS A 44 1.80 -1.55 7.26
CA HIS A 44 0.80 -0.51 7.01
C HIS A 44 1.31 0.85 7.50
N SER A 45 0.61 1.95 7.16
CA SER A 45 1.09 3.32 7.44
C SER A 45 1.22 3.68 8.92
N GLY A 46 0.62 2.89 9.81
CA GLY A 46 0.80 3.01 11.26
C GLY A 46 2.15 2.47 11.75
N ASN A 47 2.73 1.52 11.01
CA ASN A 47 4.02 0.89 11.29
C ASN A 47 5.16 1.55 10.51
N ILE A 48 4.89 2.64 9.78
CA ILE A 48 5.91 3.44 9.11
C ILE A 48 6.18 4.69 9.94
N LEU A 49 7.40 4.84 10.42
CA LEU A 49 7.78 5.89 11.37
C LEU A 49 8.74 6.89 10.73
N TYR A 50 8.45 8.17 10.93
CA TYR A 50 9.34 9.25 10.53
C TYR A 50 10.41 9.50 11.60
N LEU A 51 11.68 9.29 11.24
CA LEU A 51 12.82 9.56 12.10
C LEU A 51 13.39 10.94 11.82
N ARG A 52 12.97 11.92 12.62
CA ARG A 52 13.34 13.35 12.46
C ARG A 52 14.85 13.59 12.41
N VAL A 53 15.64 12.85 13.20
CA VAL A 53 17.10 13.06 13.30
C VAL A 53 17.82 12.75 11.98
N LEU A 54 17.29 11.79 11.21
CA LEU A 54 17.88 11.35 9.95
C LEU A 54 17.09 11.80 8.71
N ASP A 55 16.00 12.57 8.90
CA ASP A 55 15.08 12.99 7.83
C ASP A 55 14.64 11.82 6.93
N CYS A 56 14.28 10.69 7.54
CA CYS A 56 13.96 9.46 6.80
C CYS A 56 12.80 8.66 7.39
N TRP A 57 12.25 7.78 6.55
CA TRP A 57 11.18 6.84 6.88
C TRP A 57 11.72 5.45 7.16
N LEU A 58 11.27 4.85 8.26
CA LEU A 58 11.66 3.52 8.70
C LEU A 58 10.42 2.64 8.93
N ILE A 59 10.61 1.34 8.78
CA ILE A 59 9.63 0.33 9.19
C ILE A 59 9.85 0.03 10.67
N GLY A 60 8.80 0.19 11.47
CA GLY A 60 8.73 -0.18 12.87
C GLY A 60 7.81 -1.41 13.07
N ASP A 61 7.56 -1.74 14.34
CA ASP A 61 6.74 -2.88 14.78
C ASP A 61 7.11 -4.23 14.15
N LEU A 62 8.21 -4.81 14.66
CA LEU A 62 8.70 -6.12 14.25
C LEU A 62 8.09 -7.28 15.07
N GLY A 63 7.00 -7.05 15.82
CA GLY A 63 6.42 -8.06 16.72
C GLY A 63 5.92 -9.32 16.00
N PHE A 64 5.55 -9.18 14.72
CA PHE A 64 5.14 -10.28 13.84
C PHE A 64 6.18 -10.62 12.77
N CYS A 65 7.30 -9.89 12.77
CA CYS A 65 8.39 -10.13 11.84
C CYS A 65 9.05 -11.46 12.16
N GLY A 66 9.27 -12.29 11.15
CA GLY A 66 9.86 -13.60 11.37
C GLY A 66 10.37 -14.28 10.12
N PRO A 67 11.08 -15.40 10.30
CA PRO A 67 11.66 -16.17 9.21
C PRO A 67 10.60 -16.57 8.16
N ALA A 68 10.98 -16.53 6.89
CA ALA A 68 10.08 -16.89 5.79
C ALA A 68 9.70 -18.39 5.78
N ASP A 69 10.52 -19.24 6.38
CA ASP A 69 10.32 -20.69 6.48
C ASP A 69 9.40 -21.11 7.65
N LYS A 70 9.10 -20.20 8.58
CA LYS A 70 8.17 -20.43 9.69
C LYS A 70 6.78 -19.96 9.30
N SER A 71 5.97 -20.89 8.82
CA SER A 71 4.61 -20.56 8.42
C SER A 71 3.66 -20.34 9.60
N SER A 72 2.72 -19.43 9.39
CA SER A 72 1.59 -19.17 10.26
C SER A 72 0.33 -19.20 9.40
N LYS A 73 -0.60 -20.13 9.69
CA LYS A 73 -1.93 -20.15 9.07
C LYS A 73 -2.84 -19.04 9.61
N CYS A 74 -2.44 -18.37 10.69
CA CYS A 74 -3.17 -17.25 11.24
C CYS A 74 -2.91 -16.01 10.36
N ILE A 75 -3.98 -15.47 9.78
CA ILE A 75 -3.92 -14.23 9.02
C ILE A 75 -3.88 -13.09 10.04
N TYR A 76 -2.72 -12.47 10.19
CA TYR A 76 -2.57 -11.29 11.04
C TYR A 76 -2.36 -10.06 10.18
N GLY A 77 -3.03 -8.96 10.54
CA GLY A 77 -2.66 -7.64 10.06
C GLY A 77 -3.83 -6.71 9.85
N ASN A 78 -3.52 -5.58 9.21
CA ASN A 78 -4.49 -4.54 8.89
C ASN A 78 -5.20 -4.84 7.55
N LEU A 79 -6.48 -5.24 7.57
CA LEU A 79 -7.21 -5.81 6.43
C LEU A 79 -7.01 -5.09 5.08
N PRO A 80 -7.08 -3.75 4.99
CA PRO A 80 -6.81 -3.01 3.75
C PRO A 80 -5.44 -3.25 3.12
N TYR A 81 -4.44 -3.68 3.89
CA TYR A 81 -3.05 -3.93 3.49
C TYR A 81 -2.72 -5.41 3.30
N ILE A 82 -3.64 -6.30 3.66
CA ILE A 82 -3.46 -7.76 3.56
C ILE A 82 -3.61 -8.19 2.10
N ALA A 83 -2.64 -8.97 1.62
CA ALA A 83 -2.65 -9.50 0.26
C ALA A 83 -3.78 -10.52 0.06
N PRO A 84 -4.45 -10.54 -1.10
CA PRO A 84 -5.67 -11.32 -1.28
C PRO A 84 -5.45 -12.84 -1.16
N GLU A 85 -4.26 -13.35 -1.48
CA GLU A 85 -3.91 -14.76 -1.28
C GLU A 85 -3.88 -15.14 0.20
N LEU A 86 -3.50 -14.21 1.09
CA LEU A 86 -3.56 -14.45 2.55
C LEU A 86 -5.01 -14.51 3.01
N ILE A 87 -5.86 -13.63 2.49
CA ILE A 87 -7.31 -13.64 2.77
C ILE A 87 -7.93 -14.98 2.30
N ALA A 88 -7.42 -15.54 1.19
CA ALA A 88 -7.82 -16.86 0.69
C ALA A 88 -7.18 -18.05 1.44
N GLY A 89 -6.42 -17.80 2.52
CA GLY A 89 -5.86 -18.84 3.38
C GLY A 89 -4.44 -19.30 3.03
N SER A 90 -3.74 -18.59 2.14
CA SER A 90 -2.32 -18.83 1.87
C SER A 90 -1.43 -18.31 3.00
N GLU A 91 -0.20 -18.79 3.05
CA GLU A 91 0.79 -18.38 4.04
C GLU A 91 1.46 -17.05 3.65
N HIS A 92 1.96 -16.32 4.65
CA HIS A 92 2.74 -15.10 4.42
C HIS A 92 3.99 -15.38 3.58
N THR A 93 4.25 -14.51 2.61
CA THR A 93 5.43 -14.55 1.74
C THR A 93 6.07 -13.18 1.60
N PHE A 94 7.29 -13.10 1.07
CA PHE A 94 7.86 -11.79 0.68
C PHE A 94 6.94 -11.04 -0.30
N ALA A 95 6.25 -11.74 -1.20
CA ALA A 95 5.32 -11.14 -2.14
C ALA A 95 4.08 -10.54 -1.47
N SER A 96 3.68 -11.05 -0.29
CA SER A 96 2.60 -10.43 0.49
C SER A 96 2.99 -9.06 1.06
N ASP A 97 4.23 -8.88 1.53
CA ASP A 97 4.72 -7.56 1.95
C ASP A 97 4.79 -6.58 0.75
N ILE A 98 5.09 -7.08 -0.46
CA ILE A 98 5.07 -6.26 -1.69
C ILE A 98 3.65 -5.76 -2.01
N TYR A 99 2.61 -6.57 -1.75
CA TYR A 99 1.22 -6.10 -1.88
C TYR A 99 0.93 -4.97 -0.88
N SER A 100 1.38 -5.10 0.36
CA SER A 100 1.23 -4.04 1.36
C SER A 100 1.96 -2.76 0.96
N ILE A 101 3.12 -2.86 0.29
CA ILE A 101 3.79 -1.69 -0.33
C ILE A 101 2.87 -1.02 -1.36
N ALA A 102 2.12 -1.77 -2.17
CA ALA A 102 1.18 -1.16 -3.13
C ALA A 102 0.08 -0.35 -2.42
N MET A 103 -0.41 -0.82 -1.28
CA MET A 103 -1.40 -0.10 -0.47
C MET A 103 -0.81 1.17 0.16
N LEU A 104 0.44 1.11 0.62
CA LEU A 104 1.19 2.29 1.06
C LEU A 104 1.43 3.27 -0.09
N MET A 105 1.76 2.78 -1.28
CA MET A 105 1.91 3.60 -2.48
C MET A 105 0.61 4.34 -2.81
N TRP A 106 -0.52 3.66 -2.71
CA TRP A 106 -1.83 4.26 -2.92
C TRP A 106 -2.16 5.31 -1.85
N GLU A 107 -1.91 5.01 -0.58
CA GLU A 107 -2.16 5.94 0.53
C GLU A 107 -1.28 7.20 0.47
N VAL A 108 0.00 7.07 0.09
CA VAL A 108 0.87 8.23 -0.15
C VAL A 108 0.37 9.07 -1.33
N SER A 109 -0.19 8.42 -2.37
CA SER A 109 -0.78 9.12 -3.51
C SER A 109 -2.06 9.86 -3.12
N SER A 110 -2.98 9.21 -2.40
CA SER A 110 -4.32 9.73 -2.10
C SER A 110 -4.38 10.60 -0.84
N GLY A 111 -3.43 10.42 0.08
CA GLY A 111 -3.45 11.05 1.40
C GLY A 111 -4.46 10.41 2.36
N GLN A 112 -5.09 9.30 1.96
CA GLN A 112 -6.16 8.64 2.70
C GLN A 112 -5.84 7.16 2.91
N PRO A 113 -6.23 6.57 4.06
CA PRO A 113 -6.16 5.13 4.27
C PRO A 113 -6.90 4.36 3.16
N PRO A 114 -6.36 3.23 2.68
CA PRO A 114 -7.04 2.39 1.70
C PRO A 114 -8.40 1.92 2.25
N PHE A 115 -9.43 2.00 1.42
CA PHE A 115 -10.80 1.59 1.76
C PHE A 115 -11.43 2.32 2.97
N ILE A 116 -11.05 3.58 3.26
CA ILE A 116 -11.59 4.38 4.37
C ILE A 116 -13.13 4.41 4.48
N ASN A 117 -13.85 4.26 3.36
CA ASN A 117 -15.31 4.27 3.30
C ASN A 117 -15.95 2.88 3.46
N TYR A 118 -15.19 1.86 3.84
CA TYR A 118 -15.66 0.50 4.03
C TYR A 118 -15.42 0.05 5.48
N GLU A 119 -16.33 -0.77 6.00
CA GLU A 119 -16.05 -1.52 7.22
C GLU A 119 -14.97 -2.58 6.95
N HIS A 120 -14.05 -2.75 7.90
CA HIS A 120 -12.92 -3.68 7.77
C HIS A 120 -13.34 -5.09 8.20
N ASP A 121 -14.31 -5.65 7.49
CA ASP A 121 -14.97 -6.91 7.81
C ASP A 121 -14.86 -7.93 6.66
N TYR A 122 -15.60 -9.04 6.80
CA TYR A 122 -15.70 -10.08 5.79
C TYR A 122 -16.22 -9.57 4.43
N SER A 123 -17.09 -8.54 4.41
CA SER A 123 -17.59 -7.94 3.17
C SER A 123 -16.46 -7.27 2.39
N LEU A 124 -15.60 -6.51 3.07
CA LEU A 124 -14.42 -5.92 2.43
C LEU A 124 -13.44 -7.01 1.97
N ALA A 125 -13.19 -8.03 2.80
CA ALA A 125 -12.34 -9.17 2.44
C ALA A 125 -12.79 -9.84 1.14
N MET A 126 -14.09 -10.11 1.01
CA MET A 126 -14.70 -10.67 -0.20
C MET A 126 -14.60 -9.76 -1.42
N LYS A 127 -14.73 -8.44 -1.23
CA LYS A 127 -14.55 -7.47 -2.33
C LYS A 127 -13.10 -7.48 -2.82
N ILE A 128 -12.12 -7.50 -1.91
CA ILE A 128 -10.68 -7.54 -2.24
C ILE A 128 -10.34 -8.82 -3.02
N ILE A 129 -10.84 -9.97 -2.57
CA ILE A 129 -10.67 -11.26 -3.28
C ILE A 129 -11.29 -11.21 -4.67
N ASN A 130 -12.46 -10.59 -4.83
CA ASN A 130 -13.09 -10.42 -6.14
C ASN A 130 -12.45 -9.33 -7.02
N GLY A 131 -11.26 -8.84 -6.67
CA GLY A 131 -10.49 -7.91 -7.50
C GLY A 131 -10.73 -6.44 -7.20
N MET A 132 -11.45 -6.10 -6.13
CA MET A 132 -11.55 -4.69 -5.72
C MET A 132 -10.15 -4.16 -5.34
N ARG A 133 -9.81 -2.99 -5.90
CA ARG A 133 -8.66 -2.18 -5.50
C ARG A 133 -9.13 -0.74 -5.28
N PRO A 134 -8.40 0.05 -4.48
CA PRO A 134 -8.72 1.46 -4.33
C PRO A 134 -8.65 2.21 -5.67
N LYS A 135 -9.57 3.16 -5.90
CA LYS A 135 -9.60 3.96 -7.12
C LYS A 135 -8.32 4.80 -7.20
N ILE A 136 -7.61 4.70 -8.32
CA ILE A 136 -6.38 5.45 -8.55
C ILE A 136 -6.72 6.93 -8.72
N VAL A 137 -5.97 7.79 -8.03
CA VAL A 137 -6.13 9.24 -8.09
C VAL A 137 -5.68 9.74 -9.47
N PRO A 138 -6.47 10.57 -10.18
CA PRO A 138 -6.15 11.00 -11.54
C PRO A 138 -4.76 11.64 -11.70
N GLU A 139 -4.28 12.34 -10.67
CA GLU A 139 -2.99 13.03 -10.67
C GLU A 139 -1.79 12.12 -10.37
N THR A 140 -2.00 10.80 -10.15
CA THR A 140 -0.91 9.85 -9.95
C THR A 140 -0.06 9.69 -11.22
N PRO A 141 1.26 9.93 -11.18
CA PRO A 141 2.17 9.72 -12.30
C PRO A 141 2.08 8.32 -12.88
N LEU A 142 2.24 8.23 -14.20
CA LEU A 142 2.02 7.00 -14.94
C LEU A 142 2.96 5.89 -14.46
N GLU A 143 4.25 6.17 -14.30
CA GLU A 143 5.26 5.20 -13.88
C GLU A 143 5.00 4.70 -12.47
N TYR A 144 4.62 5.60 -11.56
CA TYR A 144 4.25 5.26 -10.19
C TYR A 144 2.98 4.39 -10.17
N LYS A 145 1.98 4.75 -10.97
CA LYS A 145 0.74 4.00 -11.14
C LYS A 145 0.99 2.59 -11.67
N LEU A 146 1.86 2.45 -12.69
CA LEU A 146 2.20 1.16 -13.28
C LEU A 146 2.95 0.28 -12.27
N LEU A 147 3.91 0.84 -11.53
CA LEU A 147 4.63 0.09 -10.49
C LEU A 147 3.71 -0.34 -9.35
N MET A 148 2.85 0.56 -8.86
CA MET A 148 1.84 0.24 -7.85
C MET A 148 0.91 -0.88 -8.33
N LYS A 149 0.50 -0.85 -9.61
CA LYS A 149 -0.34 -1.90 -10.20
C LYS A 149 0.37 -3.25 -10.26
N GLN A 150 1.68 -3.28 -10.56
CA GLN A 150 2.46 -4.51 -10.54
C GLN A 150 2.56 -5.09 -9.11
N CYS A 151 2.69 -4.23 -8.09
CA CYS A 151 2.80 -4.67 -6.71
C CYS A 151 1.50 -5.25 -6.13
N TRP A 152 0.31 -4.84 -6.60
CA TRP A 152 -0.98 -5.34 -6.09
C TRP A 152 -1.63 -6.45 -6.96
N ASP A 153 -0.86 -7.06 -7.87
CA ASP A 153 -1.34 -8.18 -8.69
C ASP A 153 -1.89 -9.29 -7.77
N ALA A 154 -3.01 -9.89 -8.15
CA ALA A 154 -3.62 -10.97 -7.40
C ALA A 154 -2.72 -12.22 -7.36
N ASP A 155 -1.96 -12.47 -8.42
CA ASP A 155 -0.96 -13.52 -8.46
C ASP A 155 0.35 -13.04 -7.80
N PRO A 156 0.74 -13.59 -6.63
CA PRO A 156 1.96 -13.18 -5.94
C PRO A 156 3.23 -13.41 -6.77
N LEU A 157 3.22 -14.34 -7.74
CA LEU A 157 4.38 -14.62 -8.60
C LEU A 157 4.61 -13.55 -9.66
N LYS A 158 3.58 -12.75 -9.99
CA LYS A 158 3.67 -11.64 -10.94
C LYS A 158 4.15 -10.34 -10.29
N ARG A 159 4.19 -10.29 -8.96
CA ARG A 159 4.70 -9.12 -8.22
C ARG A 159 6.23 -9.05 -8.35
N PRO A 160 6.81 -7.84 -8.45
CA PRO A 160 8.25 -7.70 -8.48
C PRO A 160 8.86 -8.16 -7.15
N ASN A 161 9.96 -8.91 -7.22
CA ASN A 161 10.77 -9.15 -6.02
C ASN A 161 11.37 -7.83 -5.50
N ILE A 162 11.78 -7.82 -4.23
CA ILE A 162 12.24 -6.59 -3.56
C ILE A 162 13.41 -5.89 -4.26
N LYS A 163 14.30 -6.65 -4.94
CA LYS A 163 15.44 -6.07 -5.68
C LYS A 163 14.95 -5.33 -6.92
N THR A 164 14.02 -5.93 -7.65
CA THR A 164 13.41 -5.35 -8.86
C THR A 164 12.60 -4.11 -8.50
N LEU A 165 11.75 -4.20 -7.47
CA LEU A 165 10.96 -3.08 -6.97
C LEU A 165 11.85 -1.91 -6.53
N ARG A 166 12.92 -2.19 -5.78
CA ARG A 166 13.90 -1.18 -5.35
C ARG A 166 14.59 -0.49 -6.53
N LYS A 167 14.92 -1.22 -7.59
CA LYS A 167 15.51 -0.66 -8.81
C LYS A 167 14.51 0.27 -9.51
N GLN A 168 13.29 -0.21 -9.76
CA GLN A 168 12.25 0.54 -10.47
C GLN A 168 11.87 1.83 -9.73
N ILE A 169 11.64 1.79 -8.41
CA ILE A 169 11.31 3.02 -7.65
C ILE A 169 12.47 4.02 -7.64
N LYS A 170 13.73 3.53 -7.65
CA LYS A 170 14.90 4.41 -7.72
C LYS A 170 14.99 5.11 -9.07
N GLU A 171 14.71 4.41 -10.17
CA GLU A 171 14.66 5.00 -11.51
C GLU A 171 13.58 6.09 -11.59
N ILE A 172 12.37 5.80 -11.08
CA ILE A 172 11.30 6.79 -10.98
C ILE A 172 11.77 7.99 -10.14
N TYR A 173 12.34 7.76 -8.96
CA TYR A 173 12.82 8.85 -8.10
C TYR A 173 13.86 9.74 -8.78
N LEU A 174 14.83 9.16 -9.49
CA LEU A 174 15.86 9.90 -10.23
C LEU A 174 15.26 10.75 -11.36
N SER A 175 14.23 10.26 -12.07
CA SER A 175 13.54 11.05 -13.09
C SER A 175 12.92 12.34 -12.52
N TYR A 176 12.43 12.29 -11.28
CA TYR A 176 11.89 13.44 -10.54
C TYR A 176 12.96 14.30 -9.85
N GLN A 177 14.21 13.83 -9.74
CA GLN A 177 15.33 14.67 -9.30
C GLN A 177 15.83 15.58 -10.43
N ASN A 178 15.77 15.10 -11.67
CA ASN A 178 16.31 15.77 -12.84
C ASN A 178 15.31 16.73 -13.52
N MET A 179 14.04 16.71 -13.14
CA MET A 179 13.09 17.77 -13.52
C MET A 179 13.41 19.03 -12.70
N GLU A 180 13.91 20.07 -13.37
CA GLU A 180 14.12 21.38 -12.74
C GLU A 180 12.83 21.90 -12.09
N ASN A 181 12.98 22.67 -11.01
CA ASN A 181 11.97 23.13 -10.05
C ASN A 181 10.77 23.93 -10.63
N GLU A 182 10.59 24.05 -11.95
CA GLU A 182 9.58 24.95 -12.54
C GLU A 182 8.13 24.42 -12.49
N LEU A 183 7.89 23.15 -12.13
CA LEU A 183 6.52 22.58 -12.11
C LEU A 183 6.12 21.89 -10.79
N LEU A 184 6.96 21.95 -9.74
CA LEU A 184 6.67 21.36 -8.43
C LEU A 184 5.78 22.26 -7.57
N GLN A 185 4.61 22.65 -8.10
CA GLN A 185 3.59 23.31 -7.29
C GLN A 185 2.92 22.27 -6.37
N PRO A 186 2.65 22.60 -5.09
CA PRO A 186 1.80 21.77 -4.23
C PRO A 186 0.46 21.52 -4.92
N ILE A 187 -0.01 20.27 -4.91
CA ILE A 187 -1.31 19.93 -5.50
C ILE A 187 -2.39 20.53 -4.59
N VAL A 188 -2.93 21.70 -4.96
CA VAL A 188 -4.09 22.30 -4.29
C VAL A 188 -5.33 21.50 -4.69
N TYR A 189 -5.58 20.41 -3.98
CA TYR A 189 -6.84 19.68 -4.11
C TYR A 189 -7.95 20.43 -3.34
N LYS A 190 -8.97 20.89 -4.06
CA LYS A 190 -10.28 21.23 -3.46
C LYS A 190 -11.12 19.96 -3.49
N PRO A 191 -11.45 19.34 -2.34
CA PRO A 191 -12.38 18.22 -2.33
C PRO A 191 -13.74 18.71 -2.82
N ASN A 192 -14.17 18.23 -3.99
CA ASN A 192 -15.58 18.29 -4.35
C ASN A 192 -16.32 17.29 -3.43
N GLY A 193 -16.98 17.83 -2.40
CA GLY A 193 -18.10 17.21 -1.70
C GLY A 193 -17.94 15.73 -1.34
N LEU A 194 -17.03 15.40 -0.43
CA LEU A 194 -17.21 14.26 0.46
C LEU A 194 -17.37 14.86 1.84
N GLU A 195 -18.62 14.97 2.29
CA GLU A 195 -18.93 15.31 3.68
C GLU A 195 -18.18 14.32 4.57
N THR A 196 -17.14 14.81 5.25
CA THR A 196 -16.51 14.10 6.35
C THR A 196 -17.48 14.14 7.53
N ASN A 197 -18.49 13.29 7.49
CA ASN A 197 -19.15 12.90 8.72
C ASN A 197 -18.07 12.23 9.56
N SER A 198 -17.65 12.94 10.61
CA SER A 198 -16.87 12.46 11.74
C SER A 198 -17.57 11.25 12.34
N THR A 199 -17.44 10.13 11.65
CA THR A 199 -17.82 8.83 12.14
C THR A 199 -16.55 8.29 12.76
N ASN A 200 -16.65 8.06 14.08
CA ASN A 200 -15.68 7.47 14.98
C ASN A 200 -14.49 6.83 14.28
N SER A 201 -13.28 7.14 14.76
CA SER A 201 -12.06 6.37 14.52
C SER A 201 -12.28 4.88 14.86
N ARG A 202 -12.96 4.15 13.98
CA ARG A 202 -13.16 2.70 14.06
C ARG A 202 -11.82 2.10 13.66
N LEU A 203 -11.28 1.33 14.59
CA LEU A 203 -9.87 0.97 14.67
C LEU A 203 -9.37 0.37 13.35
N ILE A 204 -8.60 1.16 12.60
CA ILE A 204 -7.74 0.70 11.52
C ILE A 204 -6.49 0.09 12.15
N SER A 205 -6.69 -0.92 12.99
CA SER A 205 -5.66 -1.63 13.75
C SER A 205 -5.49 -3.04 13.21
N SER A 206 -4.30 -3.56 13.39
CA SER A 206 -3.95 -4.94 13.06
C SER A 206 -4.73 -5.90 13.95
N ASN A 207 -5.35 -6.90 13.33
CA ASN A 207 -6.18 -7.90 14.00
C ASN A 207 -5.86 -9.30 13.46
N ILE A 208 -6.27 -10.32 14.23
CA ILE A 208 -6.30 -11.69 13.74
C ILE A 208 -7.60 -11.87 12.94
N HIS A 209 -7.46 -12.34 11.70
CA HIS A 209 -8.56 -12.65 10.82
C HIS A 209 -8.70 -14.16 10.64
N ARG A 210 -9.94 -14.62 10.54
CA ARG A 210 -10.29 -15.99 10.17
C ARG A 210 -11.27 -15.95 9.02
N PHE A 211 -10.75 -16.23 7.83
CA PHE A 211 -11.53 -16.34 6.61
C PHE A 211 -11.47 -17.80 6.18
N GLU A 212 -12.61 -18.45 6.01
CA GLU A 212 -12.69 -19.85 5.62
C GLU A 212 -13.37 -19.95 4.25
N ASN A 213 -12.85 -20.84 3.40
CA ASN A 213 -13.45 -21.25 2.12
C ASN A 213 -13.72 -20.09 1.13
N LEU A 214 -12.82 -19.10 1.08
CA LEU A 214 -12.93 -18.01 0.12
C LEU A 214 -12.40 -18.42 -1.27
N PRO A 215 -12.96 -17.86 -2.37
CA PRO A 215 -12.54 -18.22 -3.72
C PRO A 215 -11.13 -17.70 -4.05
N GLU A 216 -10.58 -18.16 -5.17
CA GLU A 216 -9.29 -17.68 -5.65
C GLU A 216 -9.29 -16.16 -5.91
N PRO A 217 -8.23 -15.44 -5.50
CA PRO A 217 -8.04 -14.04 -5.78
C PRO A 217 -8.11 -13.68 -7.26
N LYS A 218 -8.89 -12.65 -7.58
CA LYS A 218 -8.98 -12.07 -8.93
C LYS A 218 -8.15 -10.81 -9.01
N ASN A 219 -7.56 -10.59 -10.18
CA ASN A 219 -6.92 -9.32 -10.49
C ASN A 219 -7.93 -8.18 -10.53
N ALA A 220 -7.43 -6.96 -10.38
CA ALA A 220 -8.25 -5.78 -10.57
C ALA A 220 -8.86 -5.82 -11.97
N THR A 221 -10.17 -5.98 -12.05
CA THR A 221 -10.86 -5.77 -13.32
C THR A 221 -10.75 -4.29 -13.61
N GLU A 222 -9.91 -3.91 -14.58
CA GLU A 222 -10.15 -2.65 -15.29
C GLU A 222 -11.59 -2.77 -15.75
N GLY A 223 -12.47 -1.89 -15.26
CA GLY A 223 -13.88 -1.98 -15.57
C GLY A 223 -14.03 -2.12 -17.07
N ILE A 224 -14.36 -3.33 -17.55
CA ILE A 224 -15.07 -3.49 -18.79
C ILE A 224 -16.42 -2.88 -18.44
N VAL A 225 -16.50 -1.56 -18.60
CA VAL A 225 -17.78 -0.93 -18.90
C VAL A 225 -18.16 -1.58 -20.21
N SER A 226 -18.91 -2.68 -20.11
CA SER A 226 -19.62 -3.24 -21.23
C SER A 226 -20.56 -2.15 -21.72
N TYR A 227 -20.10 -1.35 -22.68
CA TYR A 227 -20.97 -0.61 -23.59
C TYR A 227 -21.66 -1.62 -24.52
N TYR A 228 -22.43 -2.51 -23.92
CA TYR A 228 -23.39 -3.37 -24.59
C TYR A 228 -24.55 -3.51 -23.63
N LEU A 229 -25.48 -2.57 -23.73
CA LEU A 229 -26.88 -2.84 -23.97
C LEU A 229 -27.44 -1.61 -24.70
N LEU A 230 -28.17 -1.89 -25.78
CA LEU A 230 -28.77 -0.99 -26.76
C LEU A 230 -29.62 0.13 -26.14
#